data_AF-A0A4V5P583-F1
#
_entry.id   AF-A0A4V5P583-F1
#
_cell.length_a   1.000
_cell.length_b   1.000
_cell.length_c   1.000
_cell.angle_alpha   90.00
_cell.angle_beta   90.00
_cell.angle_gamma   90.00
#
_symmetry.space_group_name_H-M   'P 1'
#
loop_
_entity.id
_entity.type
_entity.pdbx_description
1 polymer ?
#
loop_
_entity_poly.entity_id
_entity_poly.type
_entity_poly.pdbx_seq_one_letter_code
_entity_poly.pdbx_strand_id
1 'polypeptide(L)'
;MAYVAEKSVLFLCYGFCQQFVRKVVGLDKQAKLNDLQTAAAGSVASAFAALALCPTELVKCRLQTMHELEMSGRTAKSHNTVWSVAKSILRKDGPLGFYHGLTSTLFQVVPGYFFFFGGYELSRSFFASDGSKDELGPVPLMLSGGIAGICLWLVIYPVDCIKSRIQVLSMFGKQAGFIRTLLSVVKKEGVAALYSGLKATLIRAFPANAALFLAYEYSRKMMLSQFEAY
;
A
#
# COMPACT_ATOMS: atom_id res chain seq x y z
N MET A 1 1.68 9.33 22.68
CA MET A 1 2.44 10.42 22.04
C MET A 1 3.10 10.01 20.71
N ALA A 2 3.74 8.84 20.58
CA ALA A 2 4.36 8.40 19.32
C ALA A 2 3.39 8.28 18.13
N TYR A 3 2.17 7.78 18.37
CA TYR A 3 1.12 7.69 17.34
C TYR A 3 0.70 9.07 16.79
N VAL A 4 0.73 10.11 17.63
CA VAL A 4 0.40 11.48 17.22
C VAL A 4 1.54 12.09 16.40
N ALA A 5 2.79 11.90 16.83
CA ALA A 5 3.96 12.37 16.08
C ALA A 5 4.09 11.68 14.71
N GLU A 6 3.85 10.37 14.64
CA GLU A 6 3.82 9.61 13.38
C GLU A 6 2.75 10.16 12.44
N LYS A 7 1.52 10.36 12.93
CA LYS A 7 0.42 10.93 12.14
C LYS A 7 0.68 12.37 11.73
N SER A 8 1.32 13.18 12.57
CA SER A 8 1.72 14.55 12.24
C SER A 8 2.78 14.59 11.14
N VAL A 9 3.81 13.75 11.19
CA VAL A 9 4.84 13.66 10.15
C VAL A 9 4.25 13.12 8.85
N LEU A 10 3.36 12.13 8.93
CA LEU A 10 2.59 11.64 7.79
C LEU A 10 1.75 12.76 7.16
N PHE A 11 1.05 13.56 7.96
CA PHE A 11 0.21 14.66 7.48
C PHE A 11 1.03 15.78 6.84
N LEU A 12 2.19 16.11 7.42
CA LEU A 12 3.11 17.13 6.92
C LEU A 12 3.80 16.69 5.61
N CYS A 13 4.22 15.42 5.54
CA CYS A 13 4.75 14.83 4.30
C CYS A 13 3.67 14.64 3.23
N TYR A 14 2.42 14.38 3.63
CA TYR A 14 1.30 14.19 2.71
C TYR A 14 0.98 15.47 1.92
N GLY A 15 1.00 16.64 2.57
CA GLY A 15 0.81 17.93 1.90
C GLY A 15 1.90 18.24 0.87
N PHE A 16 3.17 17.97 1.22
CA PHE A 16 4.30 18.08 0.30
C PHE A 16 4.21 17.09 -0.87
N CYS A 17 3.81 15.84 -0.59
CA CYS A 17 3.63 14.82 -1.61
C CYS A 17 2.51 15.19 -2.59
N GLN A 18 1.37 15.73 -2.12
CA GLN A 18 0.31 16.19 -3.01
C GLN A 18 0.79 17.31 -3.96
N GLN A 19 1.57 18.27 -3.47
CA GLN A 19 2.10 19.33 -4.32
C GLN A 19 3.14 18.83 -5.30
N PHE A 20 3.99 17.89 -4.89
CA PHE A 20 5.01 17.30 -5.74
C PHE A 20 4.39 16.43 -6.85
N VAL A 21 3.39 15.61 -6.51
CA VAL A 21 2.62 14.81 -7.47
C VAL A 21 1.91 15.71 -8.47
N ARG A 22 1.28 16.81 -8.04
CA ARG A 22 0.66 17.79 -8.95
C ARG A 22 1.66 18.40 -9.92
N LYS A 23 2.91 18.61 -9.48
CA LYS A 23 3.98 19.17 -10.30
C LYS A 23 4.60 18.17 -11.28
N VAL A 24 4.75 16.91 -10.88
CA VAL A 24 5.34 15.85 -11.71
C VAL A 24 4.35 15.31 -12.75
N VAL A 25 3.05 15.33 -12.46
CA VAL A 25 2.01 14.87 -13.39
C VAL A 25 1.69 15.92 -14.47
N GLY A 26 2.13 17.17 -14.33
CA GLY A 26 1.97 18.19 -15.39
C GLY A 26 0.50 18.47 -15.74
N LEU A 27 -0.40 18.41 -14.75
CA LEU A 27 -1.82 18.65 -14.94
C LEU A 27 -2.13 20.15 -14.96
N ASP A 28 -2.69 20.64 -16.07
CA ASP A 28 -3.46 21.87 -16.09
C ASP A 28 -4.72 21.70 -15.21
N LYS A 29 -5.18 22.76 -14.55
CA LYS A 29 -6.13 22.69 -13.41
C LYS A 29 -7.50 22.06 -13.74
N GLN A 30 -7.83 21.76 -15.01
CA GLN A 30 -9.16 21.33 -15.44
C GLN A 30 -9.23 20.32 -16.63
N ALA A 31 -8.14 19.67 -17.06
CA ALA A 31 -8.23 18.71 -18.19
C ALA A 31 -8.61 17.27 -17.76
N LYS A 32 -9.67 16.70 -18.35
CA LYS A 32 -10.04 15.27 -18.19
C LYS A 32 -8.95 14.38 -18.82
N LEU A 33 -8.14 13.73 -17.98
CA LEU A 33 -7.15 12.74 -18.40
C LEU A 33 -7.82 11.45 -18.87
N ASN A 34 -7.18 10.77 -19.83
CA ASN A 34 -7.60 9.43 -20.26
C ASN A 34 -7.41 8.42 -19.12
N ASP A 35 -8.24 7.38 -19.03
CA ASP A 35 -8.31 6.42 -17.91
C ASP A 35 -6.92 5.80 -17.60
N LEU A 36 -6.14 5.51 -18.65
CA LEU A 36 -4.79 4.96 -18.54
C LEU A 36 -3.75 5.98 -18.01
N GLN A 37 -3.92 7.27 -18.33
CA GLN A 37 -3.03 8.33 -17.85
C GLN A 37 -3.26 8.61 -16.37
N THR A 38 -4.52 8.53 -15.90
CA THR A 38 -4.86 8.61 -14.47
C THR A 38 -4.22 7.47 -13.68
N ALA A 39 -4.25 6.24 -14.21
CA ALA A 39 -3.59 5.10 -13.61
C ALA A 39 -2.04 5.25 -13.55
N ALA A 40 -1.44 5.76 -14.62
CA ALA A 40 0.00 6.03 -14.66
C ALA A 40 0.42 7.14 -13.67
N ALA A 41 -0.35 8.22 -13.60
CA ALA A 41 -0.14 9.31 -12.66
C ALA A 41 -0.27 8.83 -11.20
N GLY A 42 -1.28 8.02 -10.90
CA GLY A 42 -1.45 7.38 -9.59
C GLY A 42 -0.29 6.46 -9.21
N SER A 43 0.25 5.73 -10.17
CA SER A 43 1.42 4.85 -9.95
C SER A 43 2.68 5.66 -9.64
N VAL A 44 2.95 6.74 -10.37
CA VAL A 44 4.07 7.65 -10.09
C VAL A 44 3.90 8.33 -8.72
N ALA A 45 2.68 8.76 -8.38
CA ALA A 45 2.37 9.32 -7.08
C ALA A 45 2.66 8.33 -5.94
N SER A 46 2.31 7.06 -6.13
CA SER A 46 2.56 6.01 -5.14
C SER A 46 4.06 5.75 -4.92
N ALA A 47 4.90 5.91 -5.95
CA ALA A 47 6.34 5.80 -5.83
C ALA A 47 6.93 6.89 -4.91
N PHE A 48 6.46 8.13 -5.05
CA PHE A 48 6.84 9.23 -4.15
C PHE A 48 6.31 9.05 -2.73
N ALA A 49 5.07 8.57 -2.58
CA ALA A 49 4.54 8.22 -1.27
C ALA A 49 5.37 7.10 -0.60
N ALA A 50 5.81 6.09 -1.37
CA ALA A 50 6.67 5.03 -0.88
C ALA A 50 8.03 5.55 -0.39
N LEU A 51 8.62 6.55 -1.06
CA LEU A 51 9.86 7.20 -0.60
C LEU A 51 9.68 7.87 0.78
N ALA A 52 8.56 8.54 0.99
CA ALA A 52 8.26 9.21 2.26
C ALA A 52 7.93 8.23 3.39
N LEU A 53 7.23 7.13 3.07
CA LEU A 53 6.75 6.16 4.05
C LEU A 53 7.76 5.06 4.37
N CYS A 54 8.72 4.79 3.47
CA CYS A 54 9.69 3.71 3.60
C CYS A 54 10.45 3.72 4.95
N PRO A 55 10.94 4.87 5.47
CA PRO A 55 11.64 4.89 6.76
C PRO A 55 10.75 4.43 7.92
N THR A 56 9.49 4.88 7.94
CA THR A 56 8.53 4.56 9.00
C THR A 56 8.09 3.10 8.91
N GLU A 57 7.75 2.63 7.71
CA GLU A 57 7.38 1.23 7.48
C GLU A 57 8.53 0.28 7.81
N LEU A 58 9.78 0.64 7.46
CA LEU A 58 10.95 -0.18 7.80
C LEU A 58 11.14 -0.31 9.31
N VAL A 59 11.04 0.79 10.06
CA VAL A 59 11.17 0.77 11.53
C VAL A 59 10.06 -0.07 12.15
N LYS A 60 8.82 0.09 11.66
CA LYS A 60 7.67 -0.69 12.12
C LYS A 60 7.82 -2.18 11.84
N CYS A 61 8.20 -2.57 10.63
CA CYS A 61 8.44 -3.97 10.29
C CYS A 61 9.56 -4.57 11.14
N ARG A 62 10.68 -3.85 11.34
CA ARG A 62 11.77 -4.34 12.22
C ARG A 62 11.28 -4.51 13.66
N LEU A 63 10.52 -3.54 14.19
CA LEU A 63 9.93 -3.62 15.53
C LEU A 63 8.99 -4.84 15.66
N GLN A 64 8.11 -5.06 14.68
CA GLN A 64 7.19 -6.21 14.65
C GLN A 64 7.95 -7.53 14.61
N THR A 65 9.00 -7.64 13.79
CA THR A 65 9.82 -8.86 13.75
C THR A 65 10.53 -9.14 15.07
N MET A 66 11.03 -8.10 15.75
CA MET A 66 11.68 -8.25 17.06
C MET A 66 10.66 -8.68 18.13
N HIS A 67 9.45 -8.12 18.10
CA HIS A 67 8.37 -8.50 19.01
C HIS A 67 7.94 -9.96 18.81
N GLU A 68 7.77 -10.42 17.57
CA GLU A 68 7.44 -11.81 17.27
C GLU A 68 8.54 -12.79 17.72
N LEU A 69 9.81 -12.40 17.59
CA LEU A 69 10.96 -13.18 18.05
C LEU A 69 11.02 -13.29 19.59
N GLU A 70 10.66 -12.23 20.30
CA GLU A 70 10.53 -12.24 21.77
C GLU A 70 9.39 -13.14 22.23
N MET A 71 8.22 -13.05 21.58
CA MET A 71 7.06 -13.89 21.88
C MET A 71 7.32 -15.37 21.58
N SER A 72 8.16 -15.67 20.59
CA SER A 72 8.55 -17.04 20.24
C SER A 72 9.66 -17.63 21.14
N GLY A 73 10.15 -16.88 22.14
CA GLY A 73 11.18 -17.33 23.08
C GLY A 73 12.58 -17.50 22.47
N ARG A 74 12.83 -16.96 21.27
CA ARG A 74 14.12 -17.11 20.55
C ARG A 74 15.17 -16.07 20.91
N THR A 75 14.75 -15.00 21.56
CA THR A 75 15.61 -13.90 21.99
C THR A 75 15.20 -13.45 23.39
N ALA A 76 16.18 -13.02 24.19
CA ALA A 76 15.90 -12.42 25.49
C ALA A 76 14.97 -11.21 25.33
N LYS A 77 14.00 -11.05 26.25
CA LYS A 77 13.13 -9.86 26.31
C LYS A 77 13.99 -8.61 26.25
N SER A 78 13.95 -7.91 25.12
CA SER A 78 14.65 -6.66 24.94
C SER A 78 13.59 -5.58 24.83
N HIS A 79 13.72 -4.49 25.58
CA HIS A 79 12.77 -3.40 25.51
C HIS A 79 13.03 -2.57 24.24
N ASN A 80 12.74 -3.17 23.09
CA ASN A 80 12.96 -2.58 21.78
C ASN A 80 11.95 -1.45 21.58
N THR A 81 12.44 -0.23 21.65
CA THR A 81 11.65 0.97 21.38
C THR A 81 11.85 1.39 19.93
N VAL A 82 10.89 2.12 19.36
CA VAL A 82 11.01 2.71 18.01
C VAL A 82 12.34 3.47 17.86
N TRP A 83 12.76 4.18 18.91
CA TRP A 83 14.01 4.93 18.94
C TRP A 83 15.25 4.04 18.97
N SER A 84 15.25 2.93 19.73
CA SER A 84 16.39 2.01 19.75
C SER A 84 16.58 1.33 18.40
N VAL A 85 15.48 0.98 17.73
CA VAL A 85 15.50 0.41 16.37
C VAL A 85 16.03 1.43 15.36
N ALA A 86 15.49 2.66 15.35
CA ALA A 86 15.95 3.72 14.45
C ALA A 86 17.43 4.05 14.66
N LYS A 87 17.89 4.18 15.91
CA LYS A 87 19.30 4.43 16.24
C LYS A 87 20.20 3.27 15.83
N SER A 88 19.73 2.04 15.96
CA SER A 88 20.45 0.82 15.53
C SER A 88 20.64 0.79 14.02
N ILE A 89 19.61 1.14 13.24
CA ILE A 89 19.69 1.27 11.77
C ILE A 89 20.72 2.34 11.40
N LEU A 90 20.60 3.54 11.98
CA LEU A 90 21.49 4.65 11.66
C LEU A 90 22.97 4.34 11.99
N ARG A 91 23.25 3.61 13.08
CA ARG A 91 24.62 3.23 13.46
C ARG A 91 25.21 2.10 12.62
N LYS A 92 24.39 1.13 12.17
CA LYS A 92 24.88 -0.05 11.42
C LYS A 92 24.90 0.18 9.92
N ASP A 93 23.80 0.70 9.38
CA ASP A 93 23.52 0.78 7.95
C ASP A 93 23.62 2.24 7.44
N GLY A 94 23.81 3.20 8.34
CA GLY A 94 23.81 4.63 8.00
C GLY A 94 22.41 5.19 7.67
N PRO A 95 22.33 6.45 7.19
CA PRO A 95 21.06 7.08 6.81
C PRO A 95 20.40 6.41 5.60
N LEU A 96 21.18 5.82 4.69
CA LEU A 96 20.65 5.05 3.55
C LEU A 96 20.03 3.72 3.97
N GLY A 97 20.36 3.21 5.17
CA GLY A 97 19.74 2.02 5.74
C GLY A 97 18.23 2.10 5.87
N PHE A 98 17.67 3.30 6.05
CA PHE A 98 16.21 3.54 6.12
C PHE A 98 15.48 3.30 4.79
N TYR A 99 16.21 3.28 3.67
CA TYR A 99 15.68 3.02 2.34
C TYR A 99 15.97 1.59 1.87
N HIS A 100 16.52 0.75 2.73
CA HIS A 100 16.77 -0.64 2.39
C HIS A 100 15.42 -1.37 2.19
N GLY A 101 15.20 -1.87 0.97
CA GLY A 101 13.92 -2.47 0.57
C GLY A 101 13.04 -1.56 -0.29
N LEU A 102 13.40 -0.28 -0.47
CA LEU A 102 12.65 0.68 -1.29
C LEU A 102 12.43 0.18 -2.72
N THR A 103 13.45 -0.38 -3.38
CA THR A 103 13.33 -0.92 -4.74
C THR A 103 12.30 -2.05 -4.82
N SER A 104 12.26 -2.89 -3.79
CA SER A 104 11.28 -3.97 -3.67
C SER A 104 9.88 -3.46 -3.37
N THR A 105 9.76 -2.33 -2.65
CA THR A 105 8.48 -1.65 -2.43
C THR A 105 7.98 -1.02 -3.71
N LEU A 106 8.82 -0.24 -4.41
CA LEU A 106 8.51 0.39 -5.70
C LEU A 106 8.05 -0.62 -6.74
N PHE A 107 8.71 -1.77 -6.80
CA PHE A 107 8.35 -2.86 -7.71
C PHE A 107 6.95 -3.44 -7.44
N GLN A 108 6.45 -3.39 -6.21
CA GLN A 108 5.10 -3.83 -5.89
C GLN A 108 4.06 -2.72 -6.04
N VAL A 109 4.37 -1.51 -5.59
CA VAL A 109 3.39 -0.41 -5.59
C VAL A 109 3.05 0.04 -7.00
N VAL A 110 4.04 0.13 -7.91
CA VAL A 110 3.80 0.63 -9.26
C VAL A 110 2.82 -0.28 -10.04
N PRO A 111 3.03 -1.61 -10.17
CA PRO A 111 2.05 -2.50 -10.78
C PRO A 111 0.75 -2.55 -9.98
N GLY A 112 0.84 -2.59 -8.65
CA GLY A 112 -0.32 -2.64 -7.77
C GLY A 112 -1.32 -1.52 -8.01
N TYR A 113 -0.85 -0.27 -8.03
CA TYR A 113 -1.68 0.90 -8.27
C TYR A 113 -2.15 1.00 -9.73
N PHE A 114 -1.34 0.55 -10.69
CA PHE A 114 -1.78 0.46 -12.09
C PHE A 114 -3.01 -0.43 -12.24
N PHE A 115 -2.96 -1.66 -11.70
CA PHE A 115 -4.09 -2.60 -11.74
C PHE A 115 -5.26 -2.17 -10.85
N PHE A 116 -5.01 -1.46 -9.75
CA PHE A 116 -6.06 -0.84 -8.94
C PHE A 116 -6.88 0.16 -9.75
N PHE A 117 -6.22 1.18 -10.32
CA PHE A 117 -6.90 2.22 -11.09
C PHE A 117 -7.51 1.67 -12.38
N GLY A 118 -6.83 0.73 -13.05
CA GLY A 118 -7.38 0.04 -14.22
C GLY A 118 -8.66 -0.74 -13.89
N GLY A 119 -8.66 -1.52 -12.80
CA GLY A 119 -9.84 -2.26 -12.34
C GLY A 119 -10.97 -1.33 -11.89
N TYR A 120 -10.64 -0.20 -11.26
CA TYR A 120 -11.59 0.83 -10.86
C TYR A 120 -12.32 1.44 -12.06
N GLU A 121 -11.57 1.89 -13.07
CA GLU A 121 -12.14 2.53 -14.26
C GLU A 121 -12.92 1.56 -15.14
N LEU A 122 -12.42 0.33 -15.32
CA LEU A 122 -13.15 -0.70 -16.05
C LEU A 122 -14.50 -1.02 -15.38
N SER A 123 -14.50 -1.12 -14.05
CA SER A 123 -15.73 -1.37 -13.29
C SER A 123 -16.71 -0.20 -13.41
N ARG A 124 -16.22 1.04 -13.28
CA ARG A 124 -17.05 2.24 -13.48
C ARG A 124 -17.63 2.31 -14.88
N SER A 125 -16.84 1.99 -15.91
CA SER A 125 -17.33 1.96 -17.29
C SER A 125 -18.43 0.92 -17.49
N PHE A 126 -18.34 -0.22 -16.80
CA PHE A 126 -19.37 -1.25 -16.84
C PHE A 126 -20.66 -0.80 -16.14
N PHE A 127 -20.55 -0.16 -14.97
CA PHE A 127 -21.71 0.38 -14.25
C PHE A 127 -22.31 1.64 -14.87
N ALA A 128 -21.54 2.39 -15.67
CA ALA A 128 -21.98 3.57 -16.39
C ALA A 128 -22.63 3.24 -17.76
N SER A 129 -22.93 1.98 -18.06
CA SER A 129 -23.42 1.56 -19.38
C SER A 129 -24.75 2.21 -19.83
N ASP A 130 -25.49 2.86 -18.92
CA ASP A 130 -26.75 3.59 -19.18
C ASP A 130 -26.68 5.10 -18.82
N GLY A 131 -25.51 5.66 -18.48
CA GLY A 131 -25.41 7.06 -18.03
C GLY A 131 -23.98 7.63 -18.00
N SER A 132 -23.83 8.86 -17.50
CA SER A 132 -22.50 9.49 -17.39
C SER A 132 -21.69 8.91 -16.23
N LYS A 133 -20.38 8.66 -16.41
CA LYS A 133 -19.46 8.16 -15.35
C LYS A 133 -19.50 9.00 -14.07
N ASP A 134 -19.90 10.27 -14.20
CA ASP A 134 -19.95 11.27 -13.13
C ASP A 134 -21.28 11.23 -12.33
N GLU A 135 -22.31 10.51 -12.80
CA GLU A 135 -23.61 10.35 -12.13
C GLU A 135 -23.74 9.01 -11.38
N LEU A 136 -22.65 8.24 -11.27
CA LEU A 136 -22.66 6.98 -10.53
C LEU A 136 -23.01 7.21 -9.06
N GLY A 137 -24.06 6.53 -8.60
CA GLY A 137 -24.44 6.54 -7.19
C GLY A 137 -23.34 5.97 -6.27
N PRO A 138 -23.48 6.16 -4.93
CA PRO A 138 -22.49 5.70 -3.95
C PRO A 138 -22.21 4.19 -4.01
N VAL A 139 -23.23 3.38 -4.31
CA VAL A 139 -23.13 1.92 -4.34
C VAL A 139 -22.26 1.42 -5.52
N PRO A 140 -22.51 1.83 -6.79
CA PRO A 140 -21.60 1.54 -7.90
C PRO A 140 -20.14 1.97 -7.66
N LEU A 141 -19.93 3.12 -7.03
CA LEU A 141 -18.59 3.61 -6.68
C LEU A 141 -17.89 2.69 -5.65
N MET A 142 -18.63 2.26 -4.62
CA MET A 142 -18.12 1.32 -3.61
C MET A 142 -17.78 -0.05 -4.23
N LEU A 143 -18.65 -0.58 -5.09
CA LEU A 143 -18.40 -1.85 -5.78
C LEU A 143 -17.18 -1.76 -6.71
N SER A 144 -17.06 -0.66 -7.44
CA SER A 144 -15.89 -0.38 -8.30
C SER A 144 -14.60 -0.30 -7.47
N GLY A 145 -14.64 0.33 -6.30
CA GLY A 145 -13.52 0.36 -5.35
C GLY A 145 -13.17 -1.03 -4.78
N GLY A 146 -14.18 -1.87 -4.55
CA GLY A 146 -14.00 -3.27 -4.15
C GLY A 146 -13.29 -4.09 -5.23
N ILE A 147 -13.74 -3.99 -6.48
CA ILE A 147 -13.15 -4.70 -7.63
C ILE A 147 -11.72 -4.22 -7.89
N ALA A 148 -11.49 -2.91 -7.84
CA ALA A 148 -10.15 -2.32 -7.92
C ALA A 148 -9.20 -2.92 -6.87
N GLY A 149 -9.67 -3.08 -5.64
CA GLY A 149 -8.92 -3.74 -4.57
C GLY A 149 -8.58 -5.19 -4.89
N ILE A 150 -9.52 -5.95 -5.45
CA ILE A 150 -9.29 -7.34 -5.86
C ILE A 150 -8.21 -7.40 -6.95
N CYS A 151 -8.28 -6.54 -7.97
CA CYS A 151 -7.29 -6.47 -9.04
C CYS A 151 -5.88 -6.16 -8.52
N LEU A 152 -5.76 -5.21 -7.59
CA LEU A 152 -4.49 -4.91 -6.92
C LEU A 152 -3.94 -6.14 -6.20
N TRP A 153 -4.76 -6.78 -5.37
CA TRP A 153 -4.30 -7.92 -4.57
C TRP A 153 -3.93 -9.12 -5.44
N LEU A 154 -4.63 -9.38 -6.54
CA LEU A 154 -4.28 -10.47 -7.46
C LEU A 154 -2.85 -10.38 -8.01
N VAL A 155 -2.35 -9.16 -8.23
CA VAL A 155 -1.01 -8.93 -8.79
C VAL A 155 0.05 -8.85 -7.70
N ILE A 156 -0.25 -8.22 -6.56
CA ILE A 156 0.74 -8.03 -5.49
C ILE A 156 0.93 -9.29 -4.63
N TYR A 157 -0.13 -10.09 -4.44
CA TYR A 157 -0.15 -11.17 -3.44
C TYR A 157 0.99 -12.19 -3.54
N PRO A 158 1.42 -12.65 -4.74
CA PRO A 158 2.56 -13.56 -4.87
C PRO A 158 3.85 -12.98 -4.27
N VAL A 159 4.08 -11.69 -4.48
CA VAL A 159 5.29 -11.01 -3.99
C VAL A 159 5.23 -10.87 -2.47
N ASP A 160 4.04 -10.56 -1.91
CA ASP A 160 3.83 -10.50 -0.46
C ASP A 160 3.98 -11.86 0.21
N CYS A 161 3.49 -12.93 -0.41
CA CYS A 161 3.68 -14.30 0.07
C CYS A 161 5.17 -14.64 0.21
N ILE A 162 5.98 -14.31 -0.81
CA ILE A 162 7.41 -14.55 -0.79
C ILE A 162 8.12 -13.67 0.23
N LYS A 163 7.78 -12.38 0.33
CA LYS A 163 8.34 -11.48 1.35
C LYS A 163 8.07 -11.98 2.76
N SER A 164 6.83 -12.39 3.06
CA SER A 164 6.46 -12.95 4.35
C SER A 164 7.28 -14.21 4.67
N ARG A 165 7.46 -15.12 3.71
CA ARG A 165 8.29 -16.32 3.89
C ARG A 165 9.77 -16.00 4.14
N ILE A 166 10.34 -15.02 3.44
CA ILE A 166 11.71 -14.56 3.68
C ILE A 166 11.84 -13.96 5.07
N GLN A 167 10.86 -13.15 5.48
CA GLN A 167 10.84 -12.50 6.79
C GLN A 167 10.77 -13.55 7.90
N VAL A 168 9.94 -14.59 7.75
CA VAL A 168 9.92 -15.75 8.64
C VAL A 168 11.27 -16.47 8.61
N LEU A 169 11.83 -16.81 7.45
CA LEU A 169 13.13 -17.52 7.37
C LEU A 169 14.28 -16.72 8.02
N SER A 170 14.25 -15.39 7.88
CA SER A 170 15.22 -14.49 8.53
C SER A 170 15.13 -14.56 10.05
N MET A 171 13.95 -14.84 10.62
CA MET A 171 13.79 -15.08 12.07
C MET A 171 14.46 -16.38 12.54
N PHE A 172 14.73 -17.33 11.64
CA PHE A 172 15.49 -18.55 11.93
C PHE A 172 16.98 -18.41 11.59
N GLY A 173 17.48 -17.19 11.36
CA GLY A 173 18.86 -16.93 10.97
C GLY A 173 19.20 -17.33 9.53
N LYS A 174 18.20 -17.68 8.70
CA LYS A 174 18.41 -18.04 7.30
C LYS A 174 18.16 -16.83 6.42
N GLN A 175 19.22 -16.24 5.89
CA GLN A 175 19.12 -15.21 4.85
C GLN A 175 18.81 -15.88 3.50
N ALA A 176 17.55 -15.78 3.06
CA ALA A 176 17.09 -16.33 1.79
C ALA A 176 16.81 -15.20 0.80
N GLY A 177 17.53 -15.19 -0.33
CA GLY A 177 17.28 -14.21 -1.39
C GLY A 177 15.92 -14.40 -2.05
N PHE A 178 15.31 -13.30 -2.51
CA PHE A 178 13.94 -13.30 -3.06
C PHE A 178 13.72 -14.32 -4.17
N ILE A 179 14.59 -14.30 -5.20
CA ILE A 179 14.49 -15.21 -6.35
C ILE A 179 14.68 -16.67 -5.93
N ARG A 180 15.61 -16.94 -5.00
CA ARG A 180 15.86 -18.29 -4.51
C ARG A 180 14.66 -18.85 -3.74
N THR A 181 14.03 -18.02 -2.92
CA THR A 181 12.80 -18.39 -2.20
C THR A 181 11.65 -18.61 -3.17
N LEU A 182 11.46 -17.70 -4.14
CA LEU A 182 10.43 -17.83 -5.18
C LEU A 182 10.58 -19.14 -5.96
N LEU A 183 11.77 -19.42 -6.49
CA LEU A 183 12.04 -20.66 -7.22
C LEU A 183 11.87 -21.90 -6.33
N SER A 184 12.29 -21.84 -5.06
CA SER A 184 12.10 -22.94 -4.13
C SER A 184 10.62 -23.20 -3.83
N VAL A 185 9.81 -22.17 -3.67
CA VAL A 185 8.37 -22.32 -3.41
C VAL A 185 7.67 -22.89 -4.65
N VAL A 186 7.94 -22.32 -5.83
CA VAL A 186 7.34 -22.81 -7.08
C VAL A 186 7.73 -24.27 -7.35
N LYS A 187 9.00 -24.65 -7.12
CA LYS A 187 9.48 -26.02 -7.36
C LYS A 187 8.96 -27.04 -6.34
N LYS A 188 8.76 -26.66 -5.07
CA LYS A 188 8.37 -27.58 -3.99
C LYS A 188 6.88 -27.63 -3.71
N GLU A 189 6.22 -26.48 -3.75
CA GLU A 189 4.81 -26.31 -3.35
C GLU A 189 3.91 -25.95 -4.54
N GLY A 190 4.50 -25.61 -5.70
CA GLY A 190 3.77 -25.21 -6.90
C GLY A 190 3.37 -23.74 -6.93
N VAL A 191 2.82 -23.30 -8.08
CA VAL A 191 2.40 -21.90 -8.29
C VAL A 191 1.20 -21.53 -7.43
N ALA A 192 0.31 -22.48 -7.14
CA ALA A 192 -0.85 -22.25 -6.27
C ALA A 192 -0.45 -21.83 -4.84
N ALA A 193 0.71 -22.26 -4.37
CA ALA A 193 1.22 -21.88 -3.05
C ALA A 193 1.53 -20.37 -2.92
N LEU A 194 1.80 -19.68 -4.03
CA LEU A 194 1.97 -18.22 -4.07
C LEU A 194 0.67 -17.47 -3.76
N TYR A 195 -0.48 -18.13 -3.96
CA TYR A 195 -1.82 -17.59 -3.70
C TYR A 195 -2.47 -18.20 -2.46
N SER A 196 -1.72 -18.98 -1.69
CA SER A 196 -2.19 -19.58 -0.44
C SER A 196 -2.47 -18.49 0.60
N GLY A 197 -3.76 -18.23 0.84
CA GLY A 197 -4.27 -17.19 1.74
C GLY A 197 -4.89 -15.98 1.04
N LEU A 198 -4.87 -15.93 -0.31
CA LEU A 198 -5.45 -14.84 -1.09
C LEU A 198 -6.93 -14.62 -0.72
N LYS A 199 -7.70 -15.70 -0.52
CA LYS A 199 -9.13 -15.62 -0.15
C LYS A 199 -9.35 -14.81 1.12
N ALA A 200 -8.55 -15.05 2.16
CA ALA A 200 -8.65 -14.30 3.41
C ALA A 200 -8.30 -12.81 3.19
N THR A 201 -7.31 -12.53 2.35
CA THR A 201 -6.94 -11.15 1.99
C THR A 201 -8.05 -10.46 1.20
N LEU A 202 -8.71 -11.13 0.26
CA LEU A 202 -9.81 -10.56 -0.52
C LEU A 202 -11.04 -10.28 0.35
N ILE A 203 -11.42 -11.23 1.21
CA ILE A 203 -12.54 -11.07 2.16
C ILE A 203 -12.30 -9.88 3.10
N ARG A 204 -11.04 -9.65 3.50
CA ARG A 204 -10.67 -8.48 4.32
C ARG A 204 -10.62 -7.18 3.50
N ALA A 205 -10.09 -7.23 2.28
CA ALA A 205 -9.84 -6.04 1.47
C ALA A 205 -11.14 -5.41 0.96
N PHE A 206 -12.12 -6.23 0.59
CA PHE A 206 -13.37 -5.73 0.01
C PHE A 206 -14.16 -4.82 0.98
N PRO A 207 -14.47 -5.22 2.24
CA PRO A 207 -15.15 -4.34 3.19
C PRO A 207 -14.32 -3.12 3.57
N ALA A 208 -13.00 -3.27 3.69
CA ALA A 208 -12.11 -2.15 4.02
C ALA A 208 -12.14 -1.06 2.94
N ASN A 209 -12.07 -1.46 1.66
CA ASN A 209 -12.14 -0.52 0.54
C ASN A 209 -13.56 0.05 0.38
N ALA A 210 -14.60 -0.76 0.55
CA ALA A 210 -15.98 -0.28 0.51
C ALA A 210 -16.24 0.79 1.58
N ALA A 211 -15.79 0.55 2.83
CA ALA A 211 -15.91 1.52 3.92
C ALA A 211 -15.11 2.80 3.64
N LEU A 212 -13.90 2.69 3.07
CA LEU A 212 -13.10 3.85 2.68
C LEU A 212 -13.84 4.75 1.69
N PHE A 213 -14.42 4.16 0.64
CA PHE A 213 -15.18 4.90 -0.37
C PHE A 213 -16.50 5.47 0.18
N LEU A 214 -17.19 4.72 1.04
CA LEU A 214 -18.39 5.23 1.73
C LEU A 214 -18.06 6.45 2.58
N ALA A 215 -16.99 6.37 3.39
CA ALA A 215 -16.56 7.48 4.24
C ALA A 215 -16.17 8.70 3.40
N TYR A 216 -15.43 8.50 2.31
CA TYR A 216 -15.07 9.57 1.38
C TYR A 216 -16.30 10.25 0.79
N GLU A 217 -17.27 9.47 0.30
CA GLU A 217 -18.49 9.99 -0.32
C GLU A 217 -19.35 10.77 0.70
N TYR A 218 -19.48 10.25 1.91
CA TYR A 218 -20.22 10.91 2.99
C TYR A 218 -19.55 12.22 3.42
N SER A 219 -18.23 12.21 3.63
CA SER A 219 -17.46 13.42 3.95
C SER A 219 -17.57 14.47 2.85
N ARG A 220 -17.49 14.05 1.58
CA ARG A 220 -17.62 14.95 0.43
C ARG A 220 -19.01 15.60 0.39
N LYS A 221 -20.08 14.82 0.57
CA LYS A 221 -21.47 15.33 0.60
C LYS A 221 -21.69 16.32 1.74
N MET A 222 -21.18 16.02 2.94
CA MET A 222 -21.26 16.95 4.07
C MET A 222 -20.56 18.28 3.78
N MET A 223 -19.33 18.23 3.27
CA MET A 223 -18.58 19.46 2.92
C MET A 223 -19.30 20.28 1.86
N LEU A 224 -19.82 19.66 0.80
CA LEU A 224 -20.56 20.36 -0.25
C LEU A 224 -21.87 20.96 0.27
N SER A 225 -22.61 20.23 1.11
CA SER A 225 -23.85 20.74 1.73
C SER A 225 -23.63 21.96 2.63
N GLN A 226 -22.45 22.10 3.23
CA GLN A 226 -22.09 23.31 3.99
C GLN A 226 -21.71 24.50 3.10
N PHE A 227 -21.20 24.24 1.90
CA PHE A 227 -20.87 25.28 0.93
C PHE A 227 -22.08 25.77 0.13
N GLU A 228 -23.08 24.91 -0.12
CA GLU A 228 -24.34 25.29 -0.76
C GLU A 228 -25.34 25.94 0.22
N ALA A 229 -25.10 25.82 1.53
CA ALA A 229 -25.88 26.48 2.57
C ALA A 229 -25.45 27.94 2.85
N TYR A 230 -24.52 28.48 2.05
CA TYR A 230 -24.02 29.85 2.10
C TYR A 230 -24.14 30.50 0.71
#